data_AF-M6KFQ6-F1
#
_entry.id   AF-M6KFQ6-F1
#
_cell.length_a   1.000
_cell.length_b   1.000
_cell.length_c   1.000
_cell.angle_alpha   90.00
_cell.angle_beta   90.00
_cell.angle_gamma   90.00
#
_symmetry.space_group_name_H-M   'P 1'
#
loop_
_entity.id
_entity.type
_entity.pdbx_description
1 polymer ?
#
loop_
_entity_poly.entity_id
_entity_poly.type
_entity_poly.pdbx_seq_one_letter_code
_entity_poly.pdbx_strand_id
1 'polypeptide(L)' 'MIDFDFGDRLVLYTDGISEHYSEDRTKRYNEELISLSIHKSISKTSKEVASQIISDCIEFCNRPKFDDDVTLLVIDRLK' A
#
# COMPACT_ATOMS: atom_id res chain seq x y z
N MET A 1 7.60 -5.90 -22.35
CA MET A 1 6.79 -6.78 -21.49
C MET A 1 7.58 -6.95 -20.20
N ILE A 2 6.94 -6.81 -19.04
CA ILE A 2 7.61 -7.09 -17.76
C ILE A 2 7.26 -8.53 -17.43
N ASP A 3 8.26 -9.38 -17.26
CA ASP A 3 8.07 -10.76 -16.82
C ASP A 3 7.68 -10.77 -15.34
N PHE A 4 6.82 -11.71 -14.95
CA PHE A 4 6.32 -11.88 -13.58
C PHE A 4 6.68 -13.28 -13.10
N ASP A 5 7.84 -13.39 -12.47
CA ASP A 5 8.53 -14.63 -12.16
C ASP A 5 8.25 -15.12 -10.73
N PHE A 6 8.66 -16.36 -10.43
CA PHE A 6 8.53 -16.91 -9.10
C PHE A 6 9.33 -16.11 -8.07
N GLY A 7 8.64 -15.68 -7.01
CA GLY A 7 9.18 -14.80 -5.97
C GLY A 7 8.74 -13.34 -6.14
N ASP A 8 8.18 -12.97 -7.29
CA ASP A 8 7.69 -11.61 -7.51
C ASP A 8 6.39 -11.34 -6.75
N ARG A 9 6.23 -10.07 -6.39
CA ARG A 9 5.02 -9.51 -5.82
C ARG A 9 4.51 -8.36 -6.70
N LEU A 10 3.26 -8.45 -7.09
CA LEU A 10 2.54 -7.37 -7.78
C LEU A 10 1.58 -6.70 -6.80
N VAL A 11 1.64 -5.38 -6.71
CA VAL A 11 0.72 -4.56 -5.90
C VAL A 11 0.02 -3.58 -6.83
N LEU A 12 -1.32 -3.61 -6.82
CA LEU A 12 -2.18 -2.73 -7.59
C LEU A 12 -3.09 -1.98 -6.61
N TYR A 13 -3.30 -0.68 -6.85
CA TYR A 13 -4.11 0.16 -5.98
C TYR A 13 -4.82 1.27 -6.76
N THR A 14 -5.91 1.78 -6.19
CA THR A 14 -6.57 3.02 -6.65
C THR A 14 -5.93 4.24 -6.02
N ASP A 15 -6.11 5.40 -6.64
CA ASP A 15 -5.59 6.68 -6.16
C ASP A 15 -6.09 7.07 -4.76
N GLY A 16 -7.26 6.59 -4.32
CA GLY A 16 -7.78 6.77 -2.97
C GLY A 16 -6.82 6.43 -1.82
N ILE A 17 -5.81 5.55 -2.02
CA ILE A 17 -4.74 5.33 -1.03
C ILE A 17 -3.57 6.32 -1.19
N SER A 18 -3.10 6.57 -2.42
CA SER A 18 -1.93 7.41 -2.70
C SER A 18 -2.21 8.91 -2.57
N GLU A 19 -3.50 9.29 -2.58
CA GLU A 19 -3.98 10.66 -2.43
C GLU A 19 -4.61 10.91 -1.05
N HIS A 20 -4.45 9.98 -0.10
CA HIS A 20 -4.92 10.21 1.26
C HIS A 20 -4.04 11.23 1.99
N TYR A 21 -4.70 12.17 2.68
CA TYR A 21 -4.04 13.23 3.42
C TYR A 21 -4.37 13.18 4.92
N SER A 22 -3.44 13.69 5.73
CA SER A 22 -3.76 14.15 7.08
C SER A 22 -4.83 15.23 7.05
N GLU A 23 -5.53 15.42 8.18
CA GLU A 23 -6.64 16.39 8.30
C GLU A 23 -6.20 17.83 7.94
N ASP A 24 -4.98 18.20 8.33
CA ASP A 24 -4.38 19.51 8.04
C ASP A 24 -3.76 19.62 6.64
N ARG A 25 -3.81 18.53 5.84
CA ARG A 25 -3.22 18.38 4.51
C ARG A 25 -1.70 18.61 4.44
N THR A 26 -0.99 18.51 5.56
CA THR A 26 0.48 18.65 5.58
C THR A 26 1.21 17.36 5.21
N LYS A 27 0.53 16.22 5.32
CA LYS A 27 1.06 14.89 4.98
C LYS A 27 0.19 14.21 3.94
N ARG A 28 0.82 13.66 2.91
CA ARG A 28 0.21 12.79 1.89
C ARG A 28 0.86 11.42 1.96
N TYR A 29 0.06 10.35 1.94
CA TYR A 29 0.58 8.99 1.86
C TYR A 29 0.88 8.60 0.40
N ASN A 30 1.98 9.10 -0.15
CA ASN A 30 2.33 8.95 -1.55
C ASN A 30 2.94 7.58 -1.92
N GLU A 31 3.26 7.41 -3.19
CA GLU A 31 3.76 6.18 -3.80
C GLU A 31 5.09 5.71 -3.19
N GLU A 32 5.97 6.63 -2.76
CA GLU A 32 7.21 6.29 -2.07
C GLU A 32 6.94 5.63 -0.71
N LEU A 33 5.94 6.10 0.02
CA LEU A 33 5.55 5.52 1.31
C LEU A 33 4.88 4.15 1.14
N ILE A 34 4.06 3.98 0.09
CA ILE A 34 3.51 2.67 -0.29
C ILE A 34 4.66 1.69 -0.60
N SER A 35 5.62 2.10 -1.43
CA SER A 35 6.81 1.29 -1.76
C SER A 35 7.61 0.90 -0.52
N LEU A 36 7.84 1.86 0.39
CA LEU A 36 8.52 1.61 1.66
C LEU A 36 7.77 0.56 2.52
N SER A 37 6.44 0.64 2.57
CA SER A 37 5.60 -0.32 3.29
C SER A 37 5.71 -1.73 2.70
N ILE A 38 5.72 -1.86 1.37
CA ILE A 38 5.93 -3.13 0.66
C ILE A 38 7.30 -3.73 1.02
N HIS A 39 8.37 -2.92 0.99
CA HIS A 39 9.72 -3.38 1.33
C HIS A 39 9.85 -3.81 2.79
N LYS A 40 9.23 -3.09 3.73
CA LYS A 40 9.19 -3.46 5.16
C LYS A 40 8.42 -4.76 5.43
N SER A 41 7.56 -5.17 4.50
CA SER A 41 6.68 -6.33 4.64
C SER A 41 7.04 -7.48 3.68
N ILE A 42 8.27 -7.52 3.16
CA ILE A 42 8.68 -8.51 2.16
C ILE A 42 8.57 -9.97 2.62
N SER A 43 8.73 -10.23 3.92
CA SER A 43 8.59 -11.57 4.50
C SER A 43 7.15 -11.94 4.88
N LYS A 44 6.19 -11.03 4.71
CA LYS A 44 4.78 -11.23 5.05
C LYS A 44 4.00 -11.76 3.85
N THR A 45 2.86 -12.38 4.11
CA THR A 45 1.92 -12.83 3.07
C THR A 45 1.26 -11.65 2.35
N SER A 46 0.75 -11.86 1.13
CA SER A 46 0.01 -10.84 0.37
C SER A 46 -1.10 -10.15 1.17
N LYS A 47 -1.89 -10.92 1.94
CA LYS A 47 -2.95 -10.39 2.80
C LYS A 47 -2.40 -9.49 3.91
N GLU A 48 -1.32 -9.91 4.56
CA GLU A 48 -0.68 -9.12 5.62
C GLU A 48 -0.03 -7.85 5.09
N VAL A 49 0.50 -7.87 3.87
CA VAL A 49 1.06 -6.70 3.20
C VAL A 49 -0.04 -5.71 2.86
N ALA A 50 -1.17 -6.19 2.34
CA ALA A 50 -2.33 -5.34 2.08
C ALA A 50 -2.77 -4.63 3.36
N SER A 51 -2.92 -5.37 4.47
CA SER A 51 -3.24 -4.78 5.77
C SER A 51 -2.18 -3.79 6.26
N GLN A 52 -0.89 -4.11 6.09
CA GLN A 52 0.21 -3.23 6.52
C GLN A 52 0.18 -1.88 5.80
N ILE A 53 -0.02 -1.87 4.48
CA ILE A 53 -0.07 -0.64 3.68
C ILE A 53 -1.20 0.28 4.18
N ILE A 54 -2.37 -0.30 4.47
CA ILE A 54 -3.52 0.45 5.02
C ILE A 54 -3.20 0.98 6.41
N SER A 55 -2.64 0.16 7.29
CA SER A 55 -2.25 0.57 8.65
C SER A 55 -1.21 1.69 8.63
N ASP A 56 -0.16 1.56 7.82
CA ASP A 56 0.89 2.57 7.69
C ASP A 56 0.34 3.91 7.18
N CYS A 57 -0.62 3.88 6.24
CA CYS A 57 -1.30 5.06 5.73
C CYS A 57 -2.09 5.79 6.84
N ILE A 58 -2.90 5.05 7.58
CA ILE A 58 -3.71 5.58 8.68
C ILE A 58 -2.81 6.17 9.77
N GLU A 59 -1.73 5.49 10.13
CA GLU A 59 -0.76 5.94 11.14
C GLU A 59 0.01 7.18 10.68
N PHE A 60 0.49 7.19 9.42
CA PHE A 60 1.26 8.31 8.87
C PHE A 60 0.43 9.59 8.79
N CYS A 61 -0.79 9.49 8.27
CA CYS A 61 -1.73 10.61 8.16
C CYS A 61 -2.44 10.93 9.47
N ASN A 62 -2.34 10.05 10.48
CA ASN A 62 -3.08 10.09 11.74
C ASN A 62 -4.59 10.28 11.51
N ARG A 63 -5.14 9.57 10.51
CA ARG A 63 -6.52 9.77 10.05
C ARG A 63 -7.08 8.46 9.49
N PRO A 64 -8.05 7.82 10.17
CA PRO A 64 -8.61 6.52 9.77
C PRO A 64 -9.71 6.62 8.70
N LYS A 65 -10.28 7.82 8.48
CA LYS A 65 -11.31 8.06 7.48
C LYS A 65 -10.66 8.52 6.19
N PHE A 66 -10.78 7.72 5.13
CA PHE A 66 -10.32 8.05 3.79
C PHE A 66 -11.25 9.06 3.11
N ASP A 67 -10.67 9.88 2.23
CA ASP A 67 -11.42 10.87 1.43
C ASP A 67 -12.08 10.24 0.19
N ASP A 68 -11.58 9.10 -0.28
CA ASP A 68 -12.06 8.36 -1.45
C ASP A 68 -12.03 6.83 -1.21
N ASP A 69 -12.62 6.07 -2.13
CA ASP A 69 -12.64 4.61 -2.10
C ASP A 69 -11.24 4.01 -2.27
N VAL A 70 -10.83 3.23 -1.27
CA VAL A 70 -9.53 2.54 -1.27
C VAL A 70 -9.70 1.10 -1.74
N THR A 71 -9.01 0.74 -2.81
CA THR A 71 -8.85 -0.64 -3.26
C THR A 71 -7.37 -1.00 -3.34
N LEU A 72 -7.00 -2.17 -2.81
CA LEU A 72 -5.64 -2.70 -2.82
C LEU A 72 -5.67 -4.19 -3.15
N LEU A 73 -4.87 -4.61 -4.14
CA LEU A 73 -4.70 -5.99 -4.56
C LEU A 73 -3.22 -6.36 -4.50
N VAL A 74 -2.89 -7.42 -3.75
CA VAL A 74 -1.53 -7.95 -3.63
C VAL A 74 -1.53 -9.39 -4.14
N ILE A 75 -0.65 -9.67 -5.09
CA ILE A 75 -0.50 -10.98 -5.72
C ILE A 75 0.95 -11.43 -5.55
N ASP A 76 1.13 -12.60 -4.95
CA ASP A 76 2.43 -13.25 -4.80
C ASP A 76 2.55 -14.40 -5.78
N ARG A 77 3.59 -14.40 -6.61
CA ARG A 77 3.89 -15.52 -7.51
C ARG A 77 4.72 -16.57 -6.76
N LEU A 78 4.02 -17.47 -6.08
CA LEU A 78 4.65 -18.58 -5.35
C LEU A 78 5.06 -19.70 -6.30
N LYS A 79 6.13 -20.42 -5.94
CA LYS A 79 6.60 -21.62 -6.66
C LYS A 79 5.57 -22.74 -6.66
#